data_AF-A0A1W9P726-F1
#
_entry.id   AF-A0A1W9P726-F1
#
_cell.length_a   1.000
_cell.length_b   1.000
_cell.length_c   1.000
_cell.angle_alpha   90.00
_cell.angle_beta   90.00
_cell.angle_gamma   90.00
#
_symmetry.space_group_name_H-M   'P 1'
#
loop_
_entity.id
_entity.type
_entity.pdbx_description
1 polymer ?
#
loop_
_entity_poly.entity_id
_entity_poly.type
_entity_poly.pdbx_seq_one_letter_code
_entity_poly.pdbx_strand_id
1 'polypeptide(L)'
;MQYLTVFLLLFVALPEQARFNDAMHLFSQCYTETIFTNDVTNNESLPINGLGSIFKPPISGRDSLIIGDAPGETLFISGTYSIPMDIYIINDGVMLLRNADLSIDGNMTLTEYGKFDCDSSQVHFLQHYIYDFNIFIQDSAEFIMKNSSTTFNRFPIGLTSIGNSKLVWKNVYNRDWTTGVVFGDAVDSLDNVNIAGEWLLSDRSITSFKDTDTLLVWFFFPDSSVVDFTYPNGDTVNGFVFDSTLSNVSGVPYHTDINNCHGVMWGMIPLAGSNVTYFW
;
A
#
# COMPACT_ATOMS: atom_id res chain seq x y z
N MET A 1 -21.30 -4.57 -8.43
CA MET A 1 -20.24 -5.39 -9.04
C MET A 1 -19.25 -5.69 -7.93
N GLN A 2 -19.34 -6.90 -7.35
CA GLN A 2 -18.52 -7.34 -6.21
C GLN A 2 -17.38 -8.20 -6.75
N TYR A 3 -16.15 -7.72 -6.64
CA TYR A 3 -14.96 -8.55 -6.74
C TYR A 3 -13.96 -8.05 -5.69
N LEU A 4 -13.99 -8.65 -4.50
CA LEU A 4 -12.84 -8.64 -3.60
C LEU A 4 -12.37 -10.09 -3.52
N THR A 5 -11.61 -10.49 -4.52
CA THR A 5 -10.85 -11.73 -4.50
C THR A 5 -9.53 -11.41 -3.82
N VAL A 6 -9.23 -12.09 -2.71
CA VAL A 6 -7.89 -12.10 -2.12
C VAL A 6 -6.94 -12.66 -3.18
N PHE A 7 -6.07 -11.81 -3.73
CA PHE A 7 -5.03 -12.24 -4.68
C PHE A 7 -3.78 -12.61 -3.90
N LEU A 8 -3.43 -13.90 -3.91
CA LEU A 8 -2.11 -14.40 -3.53
C LEU A 8 -1.42 -14.83 -4.82
N LEU A 9 -0.44 -14.06 -5.30
CA LEU A 9 0.35 -14.40 -6.48
C LEU A 9 1.81 -14.63 -6.08
N LEU A 10 2.30 -15.83 -6.42
CA LEU A 10 3.65 -16.31 -6.14
C LEU A 10 4.66 -15.72 -7.14
N PHE A 11 5.76 -15.15 -6.67
CA PHE A 11 6.90 -14.76 -7.52
C PHE A 11 8.25 -15.28 -7.02
N VAL A 12 9.08 -15.64 -8.01
CA VAL A 12 10.41 -16.25 -7.85
C VAL A 12 11.50 -15.19 -7.98
N ALA A 13 12.03 -14.73 -6.85
CA ALA A 13 13.34 -14.10 -6.73
C ALA A 13 14.09 -14.78 -5.58
N LEU A 14 15.20 -15.48 -5.85
CA LEU A 14 15.77 -16.50 -4.95
C LEU A 14 16.07 -16.07 -3.50
N PRO A 15 16.53 -14.84 -3.19
CA PRO A 15 16.75 -14.43 -1.80
C PRO A 15 15.45 -14.09 -1.04
N GLU A 16 14.49 -13.46 -1.72
CA GLU A 16 13.20 -13.07 -1.12
C GLU A 16 12.19 -14.22 -1.12
N GLN A 17 12.34 -15.19 -2.03
CA GLN A 17 11.61 -16.46 -2.02
C GLN A 17 11.88 -17.23 -0.72
N ALA A 18 13.10 -17.17 -0.17
CA ALA A 18 13.41 -17.83 1.09
C ALA A 18 12.63 -17.18 2.25
N ARG A 19 12.62 -15.85 2.34
CA ARG A 19 11.85 -15.11 3.35
C ARG A 19 10.35 -15.31 3.20
N PHE A 20 9.86 -15.32 1.97
CA PHE A 20 8.47 -15.63 1.66
C PHE A 20 8.13 -17.08 2.01
N ASN A 21 8.98 -18.05 1.68
CA ASN A 21 8.80 -19.45 2.04
C ASN A 21 8.82 -19.65 3.55
N ASP A 22 9.70 -18.94 4.27
CA ASP A 22 9.74 -18.95 5.73
C ASP A 22 8.43 -18.38 6.30
N ALA A 23 7.92 -17.28 5.74
CA ALA A 23 6.63 -16.72 6.10
C ALA A 23 5.46 -17.68 5.81
N MET A 24 5.43 -18.31 4.63
CA MET A 24 4.41 -19.30 4.25
C MET A 24 4.50 -20.58 5.07
N HIS A 25 5.71 -21.00 5.45
CA HIS A 25 5.92 -22.12 6.33
C HIS A 25 5.37 -21.82 7.73
N LEU A 26 5.67 -20.62 8.27
CA LEU A 26 5.07 -20.14 9.52
C LEU A 26 3.53 -20.11 9.42
N PHE A 27 3.00 -19.65 8.28
CA PHE A 27 1.57 -19.59 8.01
C PHE A 27 0.91 -20.99 8.07
N SER A 28 1.54 -21.99 7.46
CA SER A 28 1.07 -23.38 7.44
C SER A 28 1.05 -24.04 8.83
N GLN A 29 1.84 -23.54 9.77
CA GLN A 29 1.90 -24.06 11.14
C GLN A 29 0.79 -23.50 12.04
N CYS A 30 0.31 -22.28 11.75
CA CYS A 30 -0.70 -21.59 12.57
C CYS A 30 -2.15 -21.78 12.07
N TYR A 31 -2.35 -22.23 10.83
CA TYR A 31 -3.66 -22.56 10.27
C TYR A 31 -3.89 -24.08 10.21
N THR A 32 -4.34 -24.68 11.31
CA THR A 32 -4.83 -26.07 11.33
C THR A 32 -6.35 -26.18 11.18
N GLU A 33 -7.06 -25.08 11.00
CA GLU A 33 -8.51 -25.11 10.84
C GLU A 33 -8.90 -25.39 9.38
N THR A 34 -9.66 -26.48 9.19
CA THR A 34 -10.41 -26.77 7.97
C THR A 34 -11.25 -25.55 7.61
N ILE A 35 -11.05 -24.99 6.42
CA ILE A 35 -11.90 -23.93 5.87
C ILE A 35 -13.35 -24.38 5.96
N PHE A 36 -14.15 -23.73 6.81
CA PHE A 36 -15.58 -23.97 6.88
C PHE A 36 -16.22 -23.55 5.55
N THR A 37 -16.51 -24.53 4.69
CA THR A 37 -17.46 -24.35 3.59
C THR A 37 -18.87 -24.40 4.15
N ASN A 38 -19.30 -23.32 4.82
CA ASN A 38 -20.73 -23.15 5.07
C ASN A 38 -21.36 -22.59 3.80
N ASP A 39 -22.18 -23.41 3.16
CA ASP A 39 -23.11 -23.02 2.12
C ASP A 39 -23.98 -21.87 2.63
N VAL A 40 -23.69 -20.65 2.19
CA VAL A 40 -24.58 -19.49 2.38
C VAL A 40 -25.72 -19.65 1.39
N THR A 41 -26.79 -20.32 1.82
CA THR A 41 -28.03 -20.39 1.08
C THR A 41 -28.71 -19.01 1.06
N ASN A 42 -28.82 -18.45 -0.15
CA ASN A 42 -29.75 -17.41 -0.62
C ASN A 42 -30.76 -16.88 0.42
N ASN A 43 -30.60 -15.63 0.88
CA ASN A 43 -31.66 -14.60 1.02
C ASN A 43 -31.29 -13.38 1.90
N GLU A 44 -30.04 -12.91 1.88
CA GLU A 44 -29.75 -11.54 2.31
C GLU A 44 -29.03 -10.80 1.17
N SER A 45 -29.77 -9.91 0.53
CA SER A 45 -29.22 -8.97 -0.44
C SER A 45 -28.18 -8.10 0.27
N LEU A 46 -26.91 -8.28 -0.08
CA LEU A 46 -25.82 -7.42 0.36
C LEU A 46 -26.14 -5.98 -0.07
N PRO A 47 -26.16 -4.99 0.86
CA PRO A 47 -26.36 -3.61 0.48
C PRO A 47 -25.20 -3.18 -0.41
N ILE A 48 -25.53 -2.57 -1.54
CA ILE A 48 -24.60 -2.02 -2.52
C ILE A 48 -23.94 -0.78 -1.89
N ASN A 49 -22.91 -0.97 -1.07
CA ASN A 49 -22.10 0.11 -0.49
C ASN A 49 -20.61 -0.29 -0.44
N GLY A 50 -19.96 -0.34 -1.62
CA GLY A 50 -18.50 -0.19 -1.83
C GLY A 50 -17.52 -0.93 -0.89
N LEU A 51 -16.27 -0.44 -0.85
CA LEU A 51 -15.17 -0.87 0.04
C LEU A 51 -15.49 -0.77 1.55
N GLY A 52 -16.70 -0.35 1.91
CA GLY A 52 -17.24 -0.20 3.27
C GLY A 52 -17.32 -1.47 4.11
N SER A 53 -16.96 -2.64 3.55
CA SER A 53 -16.97 -3.94 4.25
C SER A 53 -15.59 -4.43 4.70
N ILE A 54 -14.51 -3.72 4.35
CA ILE A 54 -13.15 -3.99 4.89
C ILE A 54 -12.96 -3.33 6.27
N PHE A 55 -13.86 -2.43 6.68
CA PHE A 55 -13.93 -1.94 8.04
C PHE A 55 -14.42 -3.08 8.95
N LYS A 56 -13.47 -3.77 9.62
CA LYS A 56 -13.80 -4.30 10.93
C LYS A 56 -14.35 -3.10 11.73
N PRO A 57 -15.58 -3.14 12.26
CA PRO A 57 -15.95 -2.17 13.28
C PRO A 57 -14.84 -2.21 14.35
N PRO A 58 -14.41 -1.06 14.90
CA PRO A 58 -13.38 -1.04 15.94
C PRO A 58 -13.76 -2.12 16.94
N ILE A 59 -12.83 -3.05 17.18
CA ILE A 59 -13.06 -4.15 18.11
C ILE A 59 -13.40 -3.47 19.43
N SER A 60 -14.67 -3.55 19.81
CA SER A 60 -15.19 -2.91 21.01
C SER A 60 -14.34 -3.36 22.20
N GLY A 61 -13.45 -2.49 22.69
CA GLY A 61 -12.55 -2.81 23.81
C GLY A 61 -11.17 -2.16 23.80
N ARG A 62 -10.65 -1.63 22.69
CA ARG A 62 -9.50 -0.71 22.69
C ARG A 62 -9.96 0.68 22.33
N ASP A 63 -9.71 1.66 23.21
CA ASP A 63 -9.84 3.08 22.86
C ASP A 63 -8.95 3.35 21.65
N SER A 64 -9.45 4.06 20.63
CA SER A 64 -8.66 4.49 19.48
C SER A 64 -8.10 5.89 19.73
N LEU A 65 -6.92 6.19 19.19
CA LEU A 65 -6.40 7.55 19.16
C LEU A 65 -7.03 8.28 17.98
N ILE A 66 -7.80 9.33 18.27
CA ILE A 66 -8.37 10.21 17.24
C ILE A 66 -7.64 11.55 17.30
N ILE A 67 -7.23 12.06 16.14
CA ILE A 67 -6.58 13.36 15.97
C ILE A 67 -7.38 14.12 14.91
N GLY A 68 -7.87 15.31 15.25
CA GLY A 68 -8.74 16.13 14.41
C GLY A 68 -10.22 16.02 14.76
N ASP A 69 -10.56 15.51 15.95
CA ASP A 69 -11.94 15.64 16.49
C ASP A 69 -12.20 17.03 17.08
N ALA A 70 -11.13 17.81 17.30
CA ALA A 70 -11.15 19.24 17.50
C ALA A 70 -10.50 19.99 16.31
N PRO A 71 -11.00 21.17 15.92
CA PRO A 71 -10.43 21.95 14.81
C PRO A 71 -8.95 22.28 15.02
N GLY A 72 -8.12 21.97 14.02
CA GLY A 72 -6.69 22.27 14.01
C GLY A 72 -5.87 21.48 15.03
N GLU A 73 -6.39 20.36 15.54
CA GLU A 73 -5.67 19.54 16.50
C GLU A 73 -4.35 19.00 15.91
N THR A 74 -3.27 19.13 16.68
CA THR A 74 -1.98 18.56 16.32
C THR A 74 -1.43 17.72 17.47
N LEU A 75 -1.21 16.43 17.23
CA LEU A 75 -0.40 15.60 18.10
C LEU A 75 1.06 15.69 17.68
N PHE A 76 1.86 16.40 18.48
CA PHE A 76 3.30 16.48 18.28
C PHE A 76 4.03 15.41 19.10
N ILE A 77 4.86 14.60 18.42
CA ILE A 77 5.68 13.56 19.04
C ILE A 77 7.15 13.82 18.76
N SER A 78 7.94 13.81 19.84
CA SER A 78 9.40 13.80 19.80
C SER A 78 9.91 12.85 20.88
N GLY A 79 11.08 12.24 20.66
CA GLY A 79 11.56 11.16 21.54
C GLY A 79 10.73 9.87 21.39
N THR A 80 10.78 9.02 22.41
CA THR A 80 10.13 7.70 22.38
C THR A 80 8.64 7.79 22.76
N TYR A 81 7.77 7.20 21.94
CA TYR A 81 6.34 7.14 22.20
C TYR A 81 5.75 5.82 21.70
N SER A 82 4.68 5.34 22.36
CA SER A 82 4.02 4.09 21.99
C SER A 82 2.51 4.28 21.95
N ILE A 83 1.88 3.82 20.88
CA ILE A 83 0.43 3.87 20.66
C ILE A 83 -0.08 2.43 20.53
N PRO A 84 -0.64 1.85 21.61
CA PRO A 84 -1.07 0.45 21.64
C PRO A 84 -2.50 0.24 21.09
N MET A 85 -2.88 1.02 20.07
CA MET A 85 -4.24 1.12 19.56
C MET A 85 -4.26 1.63 18.11
N ASP A 86 -5.42 1.51 17.47
CA ASP A 86 -5.66 2.12 16.15
C ASP A 86 -5.57 3.66 16.22
N ILE A 87 -5.12 4.26 15.13
CA ILE A 87 -4.97 5.71 14.96
C ILE A 87 -5.89 6.18 13.84
N TYR A 88 -6.67 7.23 14.13
CA TYR A 88 -7.48 7.95 13.16
C TYR A 88 -7.02 9.40 13.09
N ILE A 89 -6.62 9.86 11.91
CA ILE A 89 -6.30 11.26 11.63
C ILE A 89 -7.35 11.79 10.66
N ILE A 90 -8.25 12.63 11.15
CA ILE A 90 -9.48 13.04 10.46
C ILE A 90 -9.54 14.57 10.34
N ASN A 91 -10.51 15.10 9.59
CA ASN A 91 -10.71 16.53 9.36
C ASN A 91 -9.40 17.23 8.98
N ASP A 92 -8.96 18.22 9.75
CA ASP A 92 -7.70 18.96 9.62
C ASP A 92 -6.65 18.56 10.67
N GLY A 93 -6.81 17.38 11.28
CA GLY A 93 -5.92 16.84 12.29
C GLY A 93 -4.53 16.52 11.75
N VAL A 94 -3.51 16.77 12.57
CA VAL A 94 -2.10 16.53 12.19
C VAL A 94 -1.37 15.70 13.25
N MET A 95 -0.80 14.58 12.84
CA MET A 95 0.20 13.86 13.64
C MET A 95 1.59 14.23 13.14
N LEU A 96 2.35 14.94 13.97
CA LEU A 96 3.64 15.52 13.62
C LEU A 96 4.78 14.85 14.39
N LEU A 97 5.65 14.10 13.70
CA LEU A 97 6.78 13.37 14.30
C LEU A 97 8.10 14.03 13.92
N ARG A 98 8.90 14.40 14.92
CA ARG A 98 10.24 14.98 14.72
C ARG A 98 11.23 14.38 15.70
N ASN A 99 12.31 13.78 15.18
CA ASN A 99 13.32 13.12 16.02
C ASN A 99 12.67 12.14 17.02
N ALA A 100 11.70 11.38 16.52
CA ALA A 100 10.87 10.47 17.31
C ALA A 100 11.28 9.02 17.08
N ASP A 101 10.95 8.19 18.07
CA ASP A 101 10.96 6.74 18.01
C ASP A 101 9.54 6.29 18.38
N LEU A 102 8.69 6.09 17.37
CA LEU A 102 7.28 5.80 17.53
C LEU A 102 7.00 4.32 17.30
N SER A 103 6.38 3.67 18.27
CA SER A 103 5.81 2.33 18.12
C SER A 103 4.28 2.36 18.03
N ILE A 104 3.72 1.63 17.08
CA ILE A 104 2.28 1.53 16.81
C ILE A 104 1.88 0.06 16.80
N ASP A 105 0.93 -0.32 17.65
CA ASP A 105 0.29 -1.64 17.70
C ASP A 105 -1.19 -1.49 17.33
N GLY A 106 -1.43 -1.20 16.06
CA GLY A 106 -2.74 -0.86 15.50
C GLY A 106 -2.68 -0.43 14.04
N ASN A 107 -3.86 -0.34 13.43
CA ASN A 107 -4.04 0.25 12.11
C ASN A 107 -3.88 1.77 12.16
N MET A 108 -3.57 2.37 11.02
CA MET A 108 -3.59 3.83 10.85
C MET A 108 -4.54 4.18 9.71
N THR A 109 -5.49 5.06 9.97
CA THR A 109 -6.41 5.59 8.96
C THR A 109 -6.33 7.10 8.92
N LEU A 110 -6.11 7.66 7.74
CA LEU A 110 -6.16 9.08 7.46
C LEU A 110 -7.25 9.33 6.42
N THR A 111 -8.10 10.33 6.65
CA THR A 111 -9.22 10.67 5.77
C THR A 111 -9.44 12.17 5.76
N GLU A 112 -10.29 12.68 4.87
CA GLU A 112 -10.53 14.12 4.68
C GLU A 112 -9.21 14.87 4.42
N TYR A 113 -8.77 15.79 5.30
CA TYR A 113 -7.49 16.51 5.19
C TYR A 113 -6.49 16.07 6.28
N GLY A 114 -6.73 14.92 6.91
CA GLY A 114 -5.88 14.38 7.96
C GLY A 114 -4.46 14.16 7.47
N LYS A 115 -3.47 14.45 8.33
CA LYS A 115 -2.07 14.42 7.94
C LYS A 115 -1.18 13.69 8.93
N PHE A 116 -0.40 12.73 8.44
CA PHE A 116 0.76 12.18 9.12
C PHE A 116 2.02 12.80 8.52
N ASP A 117 2.79 13.54 9.30
CA ASP A 117 3.99 14.24 8.85
C ASP A 117 5.18 13.84 9.72
N CYS A 118 6.02 12.96 9.17
CA CYS A 118 7.17 12.36 9.84
C CYS A 118 8.48 12.81 9.20
N ASP A 119 9.40 13.33 10.02
CA ASP A 119 10.75 13.69 9.58
C ASP A 119 11.78 13.25 10.63
N SER A 120 12.92 12.72 10.16
CA SER A 120 14.09 12.40 10.98
C SER A 120 13.74 11.47 12.15
N SER A 121 12.87 10.48 11.93
CA SER A 121 12.29 9.63 12.99
C SER A 121 12.35 8.14 12.63
N GLN A 122 12.07 7.28 13.62
CA GLN A 122 11.86 5.84 13.44
C GLN A 122 10.40 5.51 13.73
N VAL A 123 9.76 4.78 12.83
CA VAL A 123 8.36 4.34 12.99
C VAL A 123 8.31 2.82 12.95
N HIS A 124 7.69 2.22 13.95
CA HIS A 124 7.61 0.78 14.14
C HIS A 124 6.13 0.38 14.16
N PHE A 125 5.65 -0.29 13.12
CA PHE A 125 4.38 -1.00 13.19
C PHE A 125 4.65 -2.40 13.75
N LEU A 126 4.15 -2.66 14.95
CA LEU A 126 4.44 -3.87 15.72
C LEU A 126 3.57 -5.05 15.26
N GLN A 127 3.69 -5.44 13.98
CA GLN A 127 2.93 -6.56 13.43
C GLN A 127 3.28 -7.88 14.13
N HIS A 128 2.27 -8.71 14.37
CA HIS A 128 2.46 -10.05 14.95
C HIS A 128 2.46 -11.16 13.89
N TYR A 129 1.88 -10.89 12.72
CA TYR A 129 1.82 -11.78 11.56
C TYR A 129 1.65 -10.96 10.27
N ILE A 130 1.64 -11.62 9.12
CA ILE A 130 1.51 -10.96 7.81
C ILE A 130 0.19 -10.19 7.72
N TYR A 131 0.24 -8.92 7.32
CA TYR A 131 -0.94 -8.07 7.16
C TYR A 131 -1.84 -7.96 8.41
N ASP A 132 -1.25 -8.01 9.61
CA ASP A 132 -1.97 -7.80 10.89
C ASP A 132 -2.55 -6.37 10.94
N PHE A 133 -1.75 -5.38 10.53
CA PHE A 133 -2.14 -3.98 10.47
C PHE A 133 -2.05 -3.41 9.06
N ASN A 134 -2.80 -2.33 8.84
CA ASN A 134 -2.85 -1.62 7.57
C ASN A 134 -2.75 -0.11 7.78
N ILE A 135 -2.27 0.56 6.74
CA ILE A 135 -2.27 2.01 6.61
C ILE A 135 -3.27 2.37 5.50
N PHE A 136 -4.29 3.16 5.83
CA PHE A 136 -5.27 3.68 4.87
C PHE A 136 -5.13 5.20 4.75
N ILE A 137 -4.99 5.69 3.53
CA ILE A 137 -4.88 7.10 3.19
C ILE A 137 -5.99 7.39 2.18
N GLN A 138 -6.98 8.17 2.60
CA GLN A 138 -8.23 8.33 1.86
C GLN A 138 -8.56 9.81 1.60
N ASP A 139 -9.50 10.04 0.70
CA ASP A 139 -10.05 11.36 0.35
C ASP A 139 -9.02 12.39 -0.10
N SER A 140 -8.52 13.25 0.78
CA SER A 140 -7.50 14.27 0.50
C SER A 140 -6.38 14.26 1.56
N ALA A 141 -6.28 13.13 2.29
CA ALA A 141 -5.32 12.97 3.36
C ALA A 141 -3.89 12.83 2.84
N GLU A 142 -2.92 13.20 3.68
CA GLU A 142 -1.51 13.15 3.34
C GLU A 142 -0.73 12.26 4.34
N PHE A 143 -0.02 11.26 3.83
CA PHE A 143 0.98 10.52 4.59
C PHE A 143 2.37 10.88 4.07
N ILE A 144 3.16 11.54 4.90
CA ILE A 144 4.48 12.06 4.54
C ILE A 144 5.53 11.50 5.49
N MET A 145 6.55 10.85 4.95
CA MET A 145 7.69 10.34 5.68
C MET A 145 8.99 10.77 4.98
N LYS A 146 9.87 11.46 5.71
CA LYS A 146 11.12 12.02 5.20
C LYS A 146 12.29 11.70 6.10
N ASN A 147 13.45 11.40 5.53
CA ASN A 147 14.71 11.19 6.27
C ASN A 147 14.55 10.24 7.47
N SER A 148 13.71 9.21 7.33
CA SER A 148 13.22 8.39 8.43
C SER A 148 13.44 6.92 8.13
N SER A 149 13.21 6.06 9.12
CA SER A 149 13.16 4.61 8.90
C SER A 149 11.84 4.03 9.36
N THR A 150 11.39 2.98 8.69
CA THR A 150 10.20 2.23 9.10
C THR A 150 10.46 0.73 9.16
N THR A 151 9.74 0.04 10.04
CA THR A 151 9.74 -1.43 10.16
C THR A 151 8.35 -1.90 10.55
N PHE A 152 8.01 -3.08 10.08
CA PHE A 152 6.76 -3.78 10.27
C PHE A 152 7.00 -5.12 10.97
N ASN A 153 8.02 -5.16 11.84
CA ASN A 153 8.45 -6.33 12.60
C ASN A 153 8.73 -7.56 11.72
N ARG A 154 9.34 -7.36 10.54
CA ARG A 154 9.67 -8.42 9.55
C ARG A 154 8.49 -9.04 8.82
N PHE A 155 7.30 -8.47 8.94
CA PHE A 155 6.11 -8.89 8.19
C PHE A 155 5.73 -7.86 7.13
N PRO A 156 5.11 -8.24 6.00
CA PRO A 156 4.57 -7.28 5.05
C PRO A 156 3.40 -6.51 5.67
N ILE A 157 3.34 -5.20 5.43
CA ILE A 157 2.19 -4.36 5.81
C ILE A 157 1.34 -4.01 4.57
N GLY A 158 0.04 -3.85 4.76
CA GLY A 158 -0.82 -3.28 3.73
C GLY A 158 -0.82 -1.76 3.80
N LEU A 159 -0.69 -1.11 2.64
CA LEU A 159 -0.83 0.34 2.48
C LEU A 159 -1.82 0.61 1.35
N THR A 160 -2.80 1.47 1.57
CA THR A 160 -3.77 1.84 0.53
C THR A 160 -3.91 3.34 0.43
N SER A 161 -3.70 3.88 -0.77
CA SER A 161 -3.96 5.26 -1.15
C SER A 161 -5.17 5.30 -2.10
N ILE A 162 -6.23 6.02 -1.73
CA ILE A 162 -7.48 6.10 -2.51
C ILE A 162 -8.09 7.50 -2.48
N GLY A 163 -8.83 7.85 -3.54
CA GLY A 163 -9.44 9.17 -3.67
C GLY A 163 -8.43 10.15 -4.23
N ASN A 164 -8.33 11.36 -3.68
CA ASN A 164 -7.28 12.34 -3.98
C ASN A 164 -6.18 12.33 -2.89
N SER A 165 -5.97 11.19 -2.23
CA SER A 165 -4.97 11.03 -1.18
C SER A 165 -3.55 11.19 -1.72
N LYS A 166 -2.59 11.38 -0.82
CA LYS A 166 -1.19 11.53 -1.19
C LYS A 166 -0.24 10.83 -0.23
N LEU A 167 0.64 10.00 -0.79
CA LEU A 167 1.77 9.41 -0.09
C LEU A 167 3.09 10.03 -0.56
N VAL A 168 3.95 10.41 0.37
CA VAL A 168 5.32 10.86 0.06
C VAL A 168 6.31 10.18 0.97
N TRP A 169 7.17 9.33 0.41
CA TRP A 169 8.34 8.78 1.06
C TRP A 169 9.59 9.36 0.40
N LYS A 170 10.43 10.06 1.17
CA LYS A 170 11.67 10.66 0.67
C LYS A 170 12.84 10.37 1.59
N ASN A 171 13.90 9.74 1.09
CA ASN A 171 15.03 9.28 1.90
C ASN A 171 14.54 8.37 3.06
N VAL A 172 13.78 7.34 2.74
CA VAL A 172 13.20 6.42 3.75
C VAL A 172 13.94 5.09 3.72
N TYR A 173 14.46 4.69 4.88
CA TYR A 173 14.99 3.34 5.07
C TYR A 173 13.88 2.41 5.55
N ASN A 174 13.21 1.75 4.62
CA ASN A 174 12.20 0.74 4.90
C ASN A 174 12.88 -0.62 5.13
N ARG A 175 12.64 -1.23 6.28
CA ARG A 175 13.28 -2.50 6.66
C ARG A 175 12.55 -3.73 6.15
N ASP A 176 11.26 -3.58 5.86
CA ASP A 176 10.34 -4.69 5.62
C ASP A 176 9.49 -4.43 4.36
N TRP A 177 8.70 -5.42 3.94
CA TRP A 177 7.94 -5.34 2.70
C TRP A 177 6.66 -4.52 2.85
N THR A 178 6.32 -3.71 1.85
CA THR A 178 5.03 -3.01 1.76
C THR A 178 4.25 -3.59 0.60
N THR A 179 2.96 -3.90 0.79
CA THR A 179 2.02 -4.10 -0.33
C THR A 179 1.12 -2.87 -0.41
N GLY A 180 1.45 -1.99 -1.35
CA GLY A 180 0.76 -0.75 -1.68
C GLY A 180 -0.31 -0.97 -2.73
N VAL A 181 -1.46 -0.32 -2.56
CA VAL A 181 -2.53 -0.25 -3.56
C VAL A 181 -2.91 1.21 -3.78
N VAL A 182 -2.94 1.64 -5.05
CA VAL A 182 -3.16 3.03 -5.43
C VAL A 182 -4.36 3.12 -6.38
N PHE A 183 -5.45 3.74 -5.91
CA PHE A 183 -6.73 3.84 -6.60
C PHE A 183 -7.26 5.28 -6.66
N GLY A 184 -8.28 5.50 -7.49
CA GLY A 184 -8.87 6.83 -7.70
C GLY A 184 -7.92 7.80 -8.39
N ASP A 185 -7.75 8.98 -7.80
CA ASP A 185 -6.90 10.09 -8.25
C ASP A 185 -5.68 10.27 -7.32
N ALA A 186 -5.30 9.22 -6.57
CA ALA A 186 -4.26 9.29 -5.55
C ALA A 186 -2.88 9.54 -6.16
N VAL A 187 -2.02 10.25 -5.43
CA VAL A 187 -0.68 10.62 -5.85
C VAL A 187 0.37 10.09 -4.88
N ASP A 188 1.12 9.07 -5.31
CA ASP A 188 2.13 8.42 -4.47
C ASP A 188 3.53 8.62 -5.04
N SER A 189 4.47 9.02 -4.19
CA SER A 189 5.87 9.27 -4.57
C SER A 189 6.85 8.66 -3.59
N LEU A 190 7.71 7.80 -4.10
CA LEU A 190 8.83 7.18 -3.38
C LEU A 190 10.14 7.66 -4.04
N ASP A 191 10.96 8.39 -3.30
CA ASP A 191 12.23 8.98 -3.75
C ASP A 191 13.33 8.59 -2.77
N ASN A 192 14.33 7.84 -3.22
CA ASN A 192 15.42 7.31 -2.39
C ASN A 192 14.90 6.38 -1.27
N VAL A 193 14.32 5.25 -1.66
CA VAL A 193 13.78 4.20 -0.76
C VAL A 193 14.45 2.87 -1.06
N ASN A 194 15.02 2.20 -0.06
CA ASN A 194 15.80 0.97 -0.26
C ASN A 194 14.95 -0.30 -0.48
N ILE A 195 13.71 -0.32 0.01
CA ILE A 195 12.73 -1.40 -0.22
C ILE A 195 11.38 -0.74 -0.43
N ALA A 196 10.97 -0.58 -1.69
CA ALA A 196 9.64 -0.07 -2.01
C ALA A 196 8.55 -1.13 -1.78
N GLY A 197 8.86 -2.40 -2.04
CA GLY A 197 7.90 -3.49 -1.97
C GLY A 197 7.06 -3.61 -3.24
N GLU A 198 5.78 -3.92 -3.09
CA GLU A 198 4.82 -4.22 -4.14
C GLU A 198 3.78 -3.10 -4.28
N TRP A 199 3.44 -2.70 -5.51
CA TRP A 199 2.53 -1.58 -5.79
C TRP A 199 1.52 -1.92 -6.88
N LEU A 200 0.23 -1.91 -6.53
CA LEU A 200 -0.89 -2.20 -7.42
C LEU A 200 -1.52 -0.91 -7.91
N LEU A 201 -1.50 -0.68 -9.22
CA LEU A 201 -1.84 0.60 -9.83
C LEU A 201 -3.09 0.49 -10.70
N SER A 202 -4.10 1.32 -10.43
CA SER A 202 -5.33 1.39 -11.24
C SER A 202 -5.87 2.82 -11.30
N ASP A 203 -6.99 2.97 -12.01
CA ASP A 203 -7.79 4.19 -12.13
C ASP A 203 -6.98 5.35 -12.72
N ARG A 204 -7.08 6.56 -12.14
CA ARG A 204 -6.39 7.78 -12.57
C ARG A 204 -5.23 8.13 -11.62
N SER A 205 -4.70 7.14 -10.92
CA SER A 205 -3.61 7.35 -9.97
C SER A 205 -2.35 7.86 -10.66
N ILE A 206 -1.53 8.60 -9.91
CA ILE A 206 -0.22 9.06 -10.34
C ILE A 206 0.81 8.50 -9.37
N THR A 207 1.78 7.76 -9.92
CA THR A 207 2.84 7.15 -9.12
C THR A 207 4.21 7.52 -9.65
N SER A 208 5.16 7.78 -8.74
CA SER A 208 6.54 8.05 -9.08
C SER A 208 7.48 7.29 -8.16
N PHE A 209 8.35 6.47 -8.75
CA PHE A 209 9.40 5.73 -8.07
C PHE A 209 10.75 6.21 -8.59
N LYS A 210 11.56 6.80 -7.72
CA LYS A 210 12.84 7.38 -8.07
C LYS A 210 13.94 6.94 -7.11
N ASP A 211 15.11 6.62 -7.64
CA ASP A 211 16.29 6.24 -6.84
C ASP A 211 15.96 5.12 -5.83
N THR A 212 15.14 4.15 -6.24
CA THR A 212 14.47 3.21 -5.35
C THR A 212 14.85 1.76 -5.67
N ASP A 213 15.06 0.95 -4.64
CA ASP A 213 15.44 -0.44 -4.79
C ASP A 213 14.29 -1.38 -4.38
N THR A 214 14.30 -2.58 -4.97
CA THR A 214 13.33 -3.66 -4.69
C THR A 214 11.88 -3.20 -4.85
N LEU A 215 11.45 -3.14 -6.11
CA LEU A 215 10.15 -2.60 -6.51
C LEU A 215 9.40 -3.61 -7.38
N LEU A 216 8.26 -4.10 -6.94
CA LEU A 216 7.31 -4.86 -7.76
C LEU A 216 6.15 -3.95 -8.14
N VAL A 217 5.88 -3.76 -9.43
CA VAL A 217 4.75 -2.94 -9.90
C VAL A 217 3.75 -3.81 -10.65
N TRP A 218 2.49 -3.78 -10.22
CA TRP A 218 1.36 -4.42 -10.87
C TRP A 218 0.50 -3.41 -11.61
N PHE A 219 0.36 -3.64 -12.91
CA PHE A 219 -0.46 -2.80 -13.79
C PHE A 219 -1.83 -3.45 -14.02
N PHE A 220 -2.91 -2.76 -13.63
CA PHE A 220 -4.28 -3.18 -13.94
C PHE A 220 -4.68 -2.74 -15.35
N PHE A 221 -5.14 -3.68 -16.17
CA PHE A 221 -5.62 -3.37 -17.51
C PHE A 221 -7.14 -3.51 -17.55
N PRO A 222 -7.90 -2.39 -17.47
CA PRO A 222 -9.35 -2.44 -17.44
C PRO A 222 -9.95 -2.91 -18.77
N ASP A 223 -11.26 -3.15 -18.77
CA ASP A 223 -11.99 -3.48 -20.00
C ASP A 223 -11.68 -2.47 -21.12
N SER A 224 -11.58 -2.94 -22.35
CA SER A 224 -11.19 -2.20 -23.55
C SER A 224 -9.76 -1.66 -23.62
N SER A 225 -8.92 -1.88 -22.61
CA SER A 225 -7.51 -1.50 -22.71
C SER A 225 -6.78 -2.32 -23.77
N VAL A 226 -5.87 -1.67 -24.49
CA VAL A 226 -4.99 -2.31 -25.47
C VAL A 226 -3.56 -2.00 -25.09
N VAL A 227 -2.78 -3.04 -24.81
CA VAL A 227 -1.39 -2.94 -24.40
C VAL A 227 -0.59 -3.95 -25.23
N ASP A 228 0.40 -3.45 -25.95
CA ASP A 228 1.39 -4.26 -26.67
C ASP A 228 2.78 -3.74 -26.34
N PHE A 229 3.36 -4.18 -25.21
CA PHE A 229 4.52 -3.53 -24.61
C PHE A 229 5.60 -4.53 -24.16
N THR A 230 6.86 -4.11 -24.23
CA THR A 230 8.01 -4.88 -23.71
C THR A 230 8.59 -4.15 -22.51
N TYR A 231 8.56 -4.78 -21.33
CA TYR A 231 9.14 -4.16 -20.13
C TYR A 231 10.66 -4.02 -20.27
N PRO A 232 11.27 -2.96 -19.72
CA PRO A 232 12.72 -2.89 -19.65
C PRO A 232 13.23 -3.98 -18.68
N ASN A 233 14.52 -4.33 -18.82
CA ASN A 233 15.18 -5.22 -17.87
C ASN A 233 15.05 -4.64 -16.45
N GLY A 234 14.49 -5.43 -15.54
CA GLY A 234 14.25 -5.07 -14.15
C GLY A 234 15.51 -4.88 -13.30
N ASP A 235 16.67 -5.38 -13.72
CA ASP A 235 17.94 -5.20 -12.98
C ASP A 235 18.22 -3.72 -12.70
N THR A 236 18.00 -2.85 -13.70
CA THR A 236 18.11 -1.40 -13.57
C THR A 236 17.20 -0.70 -14.59
N VAL A 237 16.29 0.13 -14.10
CA VAL A 237 15.34 0.89 -14.91
C VAL A 237 15.70 2.38 -14.82
N ASN A 238 16.28 2.91 -15.90
CA ASN A 238 16.73 4.30 -16.01
C ASN A 238 15.80 5.13 -16.89
N GLY A 239 14.61 5.40 -16.37
CA GLY A 239 13.57 6.17 -17.04
C GLY A 239 12.60 5.26 -17.78
N PHE A 240 11.41 5.16 -17.23
CA PHE A 240 10.30 4.40 -17.76
C PHE A 240 9.01 5.13 -17.37
N VAL A 241 8.19 5.42 -18.35
CA VAL A 241 6.86 6.00 -18.15
C VAL A 241 5.84 5.03 -18.72
N PHE A 242 4.81 4.72 -17.94
CA PHE A 242 3.69 3.90 -18.39
C PHE A 242 2.38 4.64 -18.21
N ASP A 243 1.79 5.03 -19.34
CA ASP A 243 0.46 5.65 -19.44
C ASP A 243 -0.02 5.59 -20.90
N SER A 244 -1.18 6.20 -21.17
CA SER A 244 -1.75 6.29 -22.53
C SER A 244 -1.03 7.28 -23.46
N THR A 245 0.13 7.86 -23.08
CA THR A 245 0.96 8.66 -24.00
C THR A 245 1.86 7.77 -24.86
N LEU A 246 2.10 6.52 -24.45
CA LEU A 246 2.77 5.53 -25.27
C LEU A 246 1.86 5.08 -26.43
N SER A 247 2.38 5.09 -27.66
CA SER A 247 1.58 4.79 -28.86
C SER A 247 0.94 3.39 -28.90
N ASN A 248 1.49 2.46 -28.13
CA ASN A 248 1.09 1.05 -28.00
C ASN A 248 0.36 0.75 -26.68
N VAL A 249 -0.05 1.79 -25.95
CA VAL A 249 -0.84 1.69 -24.72
C VAL A 249 -2.06 2.58 -24.85
N SER A 250 -3.25 2.02 -24.63
CA SER A 250 -4.50 2.78 -24.62
C SER A 250 -5.49 2.18 -23.64
N GLY A 251 -6.44 3.01 -23.16
CA GLY A 251 -7.44 2.60 -22.18
C GLY A 251 -6.87 2.41 -20.78
N VAL A 252 -5.66 2.91 -20.52
CA VAL A 252 -5.01 2.91 -19.20
C VAL A 252 -5.05 4.34 -18.64
N PRO A 253 -5.80 4.61 -17.55
CA PRO A 253 -6.02 5.99 -17.10
C PRO A 253 -4.98 6.52 -16.11
N TYR A 254 -4.12 5.66 -15.56
CA TYR A 254 -3.10 6.04 -14.57
C TYR A 254 -1.79 6.41 -15.24
N HIS A 255 -0.92 7.03 -14.46
CA HIS A 255 0.44 7.40 -14.85
C HIS A 255 1.46 6.85 -13.84
N THR A 256 2.51 6.22 -14.36
CA THR A 256 3.62 5.71 -13.55
C THR A 256 4.95 6.14 -14.14
N ASP A 257 5.79 6.79 -13.34
CA ASP A 257 7.18 7.11 -13.65
C ASP A 257 8.12 6.27 -12.78
N ILE A 258 9.03 5.53 -13.39
CA ILE A 258 10.08 4.76 -12.72
C ILE A 258 11.43 5.21 -13.25
N ASN A 259 12.27 5.75 -12.38
CA ASN A 259 13.55 6.33 -12.78
C ASN A 259 14.69 5.99 -11.81
N ASN A 260 15.81 5.50 -12.34
CA ASN A 260 16.98 5.06 -11.59
C ASN A 260 16.62 4.08 -10.46
N CYS A 261 15.82 3.06 -10.78
CA CYS A 261 15.41 2.02 -9.83
C CYS A 261 16.10 0.69 -10.11
N HIS A 262 16.36 -0.12 -9.08
CA HIS A 262 17.05 -1.41 -9.19
C HIS A 262 16.22 -2.55 -8.61
N GLY A 263 16.39 -3.75 -9.18
CA GLY A 263 15.62 -4.92 -8.75
C GLY A 263 14.12 -4.71 -8.95
N VAL A 264 13.75 -4.13 -10.09
CA VAL A 264 12.37 -3.92 -10.49
C VAL A 264 11.79 -5.24 -10.99
N MET A 265 10.59 -5.54 -10.52
CA MET A 265 9.79 -6.68 -10.90
C MET A 265 8.47 -6.18 -11.46
N TRP A 266 7.91 -6.96 -12.37
CA TRP A 266 6.79 -6.55 -13.18
C TRP A 266 5.64 -7.52 -13.00
N GLY A 267 4.46 -6.97 -12.76
CA GLY A 267 3.22 -7.69 -12.60
C GLY A 267 2.13 -7.11 -13.49
N MET A 268 1.20 -7.96 -13.90
CA MET A 268 0.10 -7.59 -14.80
C MET A 268 -1.19 -8.20 -14.30
N ILE A 269 -2.27 -7.40 -14.31
CA ILE A 269 -3.62 -7.85 -13.96
C ILE A 269 -4.56 -7.48 -15.11
N PRO A 270 -4.59 -8.29 -16.19
CA PRO A 270 -5.54 -8.10 -17.27
C PRO A 270 -6.95 -8.43 -16.80
N LEU A 271 -7.87 -7.48 -16.94
CA LEU A 271 -9.29 -7.71 -16.69
C LEU A 271 -9.98 -8.20 -17.96
N ALA A 272 -11.16 -8.82 -17.80
CA ALA A 272 -11.96 -9.28 -18.91
C ALA A 272 -12.23 -8.13 -19.91
N GLY A 273 -12.01 -8.40 -21.20
CA GLY A 273 -12.18 -7.43 -22.27
C GLY A 273 -10.95 -6.56 -22.58
N SER A 274 -9.86 -6.70 -21.81
CA SER A 274 -8.55 -6.16 -22.20
C SER A 274 -7.88 -7.00 -23.30
N ASN A 275 -7.06 -6.35 -24.13
CA ASN A 275 -6.19 -7.00 -25.11
C ASN A 275 -4.73 -6.67 -24.76
N VAL A 276 -4.07 -7.62 -24.10
CA VAL A 276 -2.74 -7.43 -23.52
C VAL A 276 -1.77 -8.44 -24.12
N THR A 277 -0.78 -7.94 -24.85
CA THR A 277 0.39 -8.70 -25.33
C THR A 277 1.64 -8.11 -24.69
N TYR A 278 2.54 -8.96 -24.19
CA TYR A 278 3.75 -8.49 -23.52
C TYR A 278 4.96 -9.38 -23.76
N PHE A 279 6.13 -8.77 -23.59
CA PHE A 279 7.43 -9.44 -23.64
C PHE A 279 8.27 -9.02 -22.44
N TRP A 280 9.10 -9.97 -21.98
CA TRP A 280 10.09 -9.80 -20.91
C TRP A 280 11.47 -9.49 -21.50
#